data_AF-A0A368T3L0-F1
#
_entry.id   AF-A0A368T3L0-F1
#
_cell.length_a   1.000
_cell.length_b   1.000
_cell.length_c   1.000
_cell.angle_alpha   90.00
_cell.angle_beta   90.00
_cell.angle_gamma   90.00
#
_symmetry.space_group_name_H-M   'P 1'
#
loop_
_entity.id
_entity.type
_entity.pdbx_description
1 polymer ?
#
loop_
_entity_poly.entity_id
_entity_poly.type
_entity_poly.pdbx_seq_one_letter_code
_entity_poly.pdbx_strand_id
1 'polypeptide(L)'
;MHGHGPPGSGRPDPAGVRRPFRGPAGPAGRRTRRPGFPLTPARDTRPPIGASRLGGPALLEPGTPWPDHEGVPLNLLAVLDTDALAPWLTADDLPVRPGLLNFFHQYEADGAQGHSIAPEACRVIPARPRRAEVVPAPAEATAFAPVPLHTRPVVSGPQVLGYDCDPA
;
A
#
# COMPACT_ATOMS: atom_id res chain seq x y z
N MET A 1 -65.75 42.43 7.20
CA MET A 1 -65.88 42.36 5.74
C MET A 1 -64.57 41.73 5.24
N HIS A 2 -64.51 40.41 4.96
CA HIS A 2 -64.83 39.75 3.67
C HIS A 2 -64.03 40.41 2.52
N GLY A 3 -63.17 39.78 1.71
CA GLY A 3 -63.06 38.40 1.21
C GLY A 3 -63.07 38.44 -0.34
N HIS A 4 -62.16 37.70 -1.01
CA HIS A 4 -62.12 37.35 -2.48
C HIS A 4 -61.99 38.51 -3.51
N GLY A 5 -61.06 38.61 -4.50
CA GLY A 5 -60.41 37.68 -5.47
C GLY A 5 -61.19 37.66 -6.82
N PRO A 6 -60.66 37.31 -8.03
CA PRO A 6 -59.36 37.42 -8.77
C PRO A 6 -59.62 37.99 -10.23
N PRO A 7 -58.98 37.62 -11.39
CA PRO A 7 -57.68 37.00 -11.71
C PRO A 7 -56.84 37.77 -12.78
N GLY A 8 -55.53 37.57 -12.76
CA GLY A 8 -54.64 37.91 -13.88
C GLY A 8 -53.90 36.65 -14.33
N SER A 9 -54.46 35.93 -15.30
CA SER A 9 -53.85 34.77 -15.95
C SER A 9 -52.92 35.24 -17.08
N GLY A 10 -51.61 35.05 -16.91
CA GLY A 10 -50.61 35.16 -17.96
C GLY A 10 -49.59 34.04 -17.83
N ARG A 11 -49.57 33.15 -18.82
CA ARG A 11 -48.72 31.95 -18.96
C ARG A 11 -47.23 32.31 -19.20
N PRO A 12 -46.30 31.31 -19.15
CA PRO A 12 -44.91 31.48 -18.77
C PRO A 12 -44.00 32.00 -19.89
N ASP A 13 -42.92 32.69 -19.52
CA ASP A 13 -41.78 32.97 -20.40
C ASP A 13 -40.75 31.81 -20.30
N PRO A 14 -40.49 31.07 -21.39
CA PRO A 14 -39.57 29.93 -21.41
C PRO A 14 -38.15 30.39 -21.77
N ALA A 15 -37.38 30.82 -20.76
CA ALA A 15 -35.95 31.09 -20.96
C ALA A 15 -35.11 30.83 -19.70
N GLY A 16 -35.37 29.70 -19.04
CA GLY A 16 -34.50 29.19 -17.96
C GLY A 16 -33.29 28.42 -18.50
N VAL A 17 -32.48 29.01 -19.38
CA VAL A 17 -31.16 28.43 -19.70
C VAL A 17 -30.28 28.65 -18.46
N ARG A 18 -30.31 27.68 -17.55
CA ARG A 18 -29.33 27.55 -16.48
C ARG A 18 -27.96 27.41 -17.13
N ARG A 19 -27.22 28.52 -17.18
CA ARG A 19 -25.78 28.49 -17.43
C ARG A 19 -25.17 27.51 -16.42
N PRO A 20 -24.38 26.51 -16.83
CA PRO A 20 -23.61 25.74 -15.87
C PRO A 20 -22.70 26.72 -15.12
N PHE A 21 -22.84 26.72 -13.80
CA PHE A 21 -21.99 27.48 -12.91
C PHE A 21 -20.57 26.95 -13.07
N ARG A 22 -19.78 27.60 -13.93
CA ARG A 22 -18.34 27.37 -14.05
C ARG A 22 -17.69 28.10 -12.88
N GLY A 23 -17.73 27.48 -11.71
CA GLY A 23 -16.94 27.91 -10.57
C GLY A 23 -15.45 27.96 -10.98
N PRO A 24 -14.65 28.86 -10.40
CA PRO A 24 -13.23 28.92 -10.70
C PRO A 24 -12.60 27.55 -10.43
N ALA A 25 -11.90 27.03 -11.43
CA ALA A 25 -11.05 25.87 -11.26
C ALA A 25 -10.04 26.20 -10.15
N GLY A 26 -10.21 25.57 -8.98
CA GLY A 26 -9.17 25.54 -7.96
C GLY A 26 -7.87 25.04 -8.61
N PRO A 27 -6.70 25.44 -8.09
CA PRO A 27 -5.43 25.17 -8.74
C PRO A 27 -5.34 23.69 -9.08
N ALA A 28 -5.20 23.39 -10.37
CA ALA A 28 -5.01 22.03 -10.85
C ALA A 28 -3.88 21.42 -10.03
N GLY A 29 -4.25 20.49 -9.14
CA GLY A 29 -3.31 19.85 -8.22
C GLY A 29 -2.15 19.34 -9.04
N ARG A 30 -0.94 19.83 -8.75
CA ARG A 30 0.29 19.46 -9.44
C ARG A 30 0.36 17.93 -9.43
N ARG A 31 0.10 17.31 -10.59
CA ARG A 31 0.20 15.86 -10.78
C ARG A 31 1.68 15.50 -10.66
N THR A 32 2.11 15.13 -9.46
CA THR A 32 3.51 14.76 -9.24
C THR A 32 3.72 13.34 -9.74
N ARG A 33 4.49 13.23 -10.82
CA ARG A 33 5.13 11.97 -11.18
C ARG A 33 6.18 11.68 -10.10
N ARG A 34 6.11 10.50 -9.48
CA ARG A 34 7.05 10.07 -8.45
C ARG A 34 7.90 8.92 -8.99
N PRO A 35 9.23 9.02 -8.96
CA PRO A 35 10.07 7.85 -9.17
C PRO A 35 9.68 6.74 -8.20
N GLY A 36 9.76 5.49 -8.66
CA GLY A 36 9.50 4.32 -7.84
C GLY A 36 10.08 3.08 -8.48
N PHE A 37 9.91 1.95 -7.81
CA PHE A 37 10.44 0.67 -8.25
C PHE A 37 9.47 -0.42 -7.76
N PRO A 38 8.64 -1.02 -8.64
CA PRO A 38 7.62 -1.96 -8.20
C PRO A 38 8.29 -3.28 -7.86
N LEU A 39 7.93 -3.84 -6.71
CA LEU A 39 8.28 -5.21 -6.36
C LEU A 39 7.28 -6.14 -7.05
N THR A 40 7.77 -6.99 -7.93
CA THR A 40 6.96 -7.97 -8.67
C THR A 40 7.56 -9.35 -8.54
N PRO A 41 6.77 -10.45 -8.64
CA PRO A 41 7.33 -11.78 -8.62
C PRO A 41 8.40 -11.97 -9.71
N ALA A 42 9.55 -12.52 -9.32
CA ALA A 42 10.64 -12.88 -10.21
C ALA A 42 10.19 -14.00 -11.17
N ARG A 43 10.82 -14.02 -12.37
CA ARG A 43 10.59 -15.01 -13.44
C ARG A 43 11.92 -15.20 -14.18
N ASP A 44 12.01 -16.19 -15.06
CA ASP A 44 13.24 -16.47 -15.82
C ASP A 44 13.77 -15.23 -16.58
N THR A 45 12.88 -14.42 -17.13
CA THR A 45 13.21 -13.17 -17.84
C THR A 45 13.36 -11.95 -16.93
N ARG A 46 13.10 -12.11 -15.63
CA ARG A 46 13.10 -11.07 -14.58
C ARG A 46 13.70 -11.66 -13.31
N PRO A 47 15.05 -11.78 -13.23
CA PRO A 47 15.71 -12.49 -12.16
C PRO A 47 15.45 -11.83 -10.79
N PRO A 48 15.52 -12.61 -9.70
CA PRO A 48 15.28 -12.11 -8.36
C PRO A 48 16.31 -11.06 -7.94
N ILE A 49 15.89 -10.13 -7.07
CA ILE A 49 16.74 -9.07 -6.54
C ILE A 49 17.22 -9.37 -5.12
N GLY A 50 18.51 -9.74 -5.01
CA GLY A 50 19.14 -10.08 -3.74
C GLY A 50 18.36 -11.17 -2.99
N ALA A 51 18.24 -11.01 -1.68
CA ALA A 51 17.43 -11.88 -0.83
C ALA A 51 15.93 -11.52 -0.78
N SER A 52 15.45 -10.58 -1.61
CA SER A 52 14.10 -10.03 -1.51
C SER A 52 13.02 -11.04 -1.91
N ARG A 53 12.03 -11.25 -1.06
CA ARG A 53 10.92 -12.17 -1.28
C ARG A 53 9.68 -11.83 -0.45
N LEU A 54 8.53 -12.32 -0.88
CA LEU A 54 7.35 -12.49 -0.01
C LEU A 54 7.41 -13.87 0.65
N GLY A 55 6.97 -13.98 1.90
CA GLY A 55 6.90 -15.23 2.64
C GLY A 55 8.26 -15.94 2.82
N GLY A 56 8.17 -17.25 3.09
CA GLY A 56 9.30 -18.11 3.44
C GLY A 56 9.74 -17.97 4.91
N PRO A 57 10.90 -18.55 5.26
CA PRO A 57 11.51 -18.36 6.58
C PRO A 57 12.02 -16.93 6.75
N ALA A 58 12.20 -16.47 7.99
CA ALA A 58 12.82 -15.16 8.26
C ALA A 58 14.35 -15.24 8.12
N LEU A 59 14.99 -14.07 7.93
CA LEU A 59 16.44 -13.91 8.00
C LEU A 59 16.79 -13.05 9.21
N LEU A 60 17.08 -13.67 10.36
CA LEU A 60 17.28 -12.97 11.63
C LEU A 60 18.72 -13.16 12.12
N GLU A 61 19.26 -12.19 12.85
CA GLU A 61 20.55 -12.39 13.53
C GLU A 61 20.39 -13.41 14.68
N PRO A 62 21.43 -14.20 15.01
CA PRO A 62 21.39 -15.18 16.08
C PRO A 62 20.93 -14.59 17.41
N GLY A 63 20.04 -15.30 18.10
CA GLY A 63 19.48 -14.87 19.38
C GLY A 63 18.38 -13.80 19.27
N THR A 64 18.04 -13.35 18.06
CA THR A 64 16.86 -12.49 17.85
C THR A 64 15.60 -13.33 18.03
N PRO A 65 14.71 -13.02 18.99
CA PRO A 65 13.48 -13.76 19.18
C PRO A 65 12.53 -13.55 18.01
N TRP A 66 11.70 -14.56 17.72
CA TRP A 66 10.59 -14.39 16.80
C TRP A 66 9.59 -13.40 17.40
N PRO A 67 9.12 -12.38 16.65
CA PRO A 67 8.21 -11.40 17.22
C PRO A 67 6.82 -11.98 17.45
N ASP A 68 6.22 -11.62 18.58
CA ASP A 68 4.84 -11.94 18.93
C ASP A 68 4.03 -10.69 19.28
N HIS A 69 2.71 -10.83 19.25
CA HIS A 69 1.77 -9.88 19.82
C HIS A 69 0.83 -10.65 20.75
N GLU A 70 0.77 -10.26 22.02
CA GLU A 70 -0.03 -10.93 23.06
C GLU A 70 0.23 -12.44 23.16
N GLY A 71 1.48 -12.87 22.96
CA GLY A 71 1.88 -14.28 23.00
C GLY A 71 1.55 -15.07 21.73
N VAL A 72 0.98 -14.43 20.71
CA VAL A 72 0.73 -15.02 19.39
C VAL A 72 1.87 -14.65 18.44
N PRO A 73 2.64 -15.63 17.91
CA PRO A 73 3.71 -15.36 16.96
C PRO A 73 3.19 -14.66 15.70
N LEU A 74 3.88 -13.60 15.27
CA LEU A 74 3.53 -12.88 14.04
C LEU A 74 3.93 -13.68 12.80
N ASN A 75 3.22 -13.46 11.69
CA ASN A 75 3.53 -14.12 10.42
C ASN A 75 4.54 -13.29 9.63
N LEU A 76 5.53 -13.94 9.02
CA LEU A 76 6.45 -13.25 8.12
C LEU A 76 5.75 -12.96 6.79
N LEU A 77 5.63 -11.68 6.44
CA LEU A 77 5.08 -11.23 5.16
C LEU A 77 6.14 -11.13 4.08
N ALA A 78 7.30 -10.56 4.40
CA ALA A 78 8.34 -10.29 3.42
C ALA A 78 9.72 -10.16 4.05
N VAL A 79 10.74 -10.43 3.24
CA VAL A 79 12.13 -10.04 3.50
C VAL A 79 12.56 -9.12 2.36
N LEU A 80 13.09 -7.94 2.67
CA LEU A 80 13.63 -7.01 1.68
C LEU A 80 15.13 -6.85 1.87
N ASP A 81 15.86 -7.02 0.77
CA ASP A 81 17.30 -6.76 0.70
C ASP A 81 17.55 -5.30 0.30
N THR A 82 17.76 -4.47 1.31
CA THR A 82 17.95 -3.02 1.18
C THR A 82 19.29 -2.66 0.54
N ASP A 83 20.30 -3.52 0.62
CA ASP A 83 21.56 -3.33 -0.10
C ASP A 83 21.37 -3.62 -1.59
N ALA A 84 20.62 -4.67 -1.93
CA ALA A 84 20.28 -4.95 -3.32
C ALA A 84 19.34 -3.87 -3.90
N LEU A 85 18.43 -3.31 -3.09
CA LEU A 85 17.52 -2.23 -3.49
C LEU A 85 18.17 -0.83 -3.47
N ALA A 86 19.41 -0.72 -2.99
CA ALA A 86 20.17 0.52 -2.90
C ALA A 86 20.14 1.42 -4.15
N PRO A 87 20.19 0.90 -5.40
CA PRO A 87 20.15 1.73 -6.60
C PRO A 87 18.85 2.52 -6.78
N TRP A 88 17.77 2.15 -6.09
CA TRP A 88 16.46 2.79 -6.19
C TRP A 88 15.99 3.47 -4.90
N LEU A 89 16.73 3.29 -3.80
CA LEU A 89 16.49 3.95 -2.51
C LEU A 89 17.34 5.22 -2.40
N THR A 90 16.71 6.36 -2.13
CA THR A 90 17.43 7.58 -1.78
C THR A 90 17.96 7.52 -0.34
N ALA A 91 18.91 8.40 0.00
CA ALA A 91 19.39 8.51 1.38
C ALA A 91 18.29 8.96 2.35
N ASP A 92 17.30 9.70 1.85
CA ASP A 92 16.14 10.14 2.62
C ASP A 92 15.13 9.00 2.85
N ASP A 93 15.06 8.02 1.94
CA ASP A 93 14.12 6.88 2.07
C ASP A 93 14.57 5.89 3.14
N LEU A 94 15.88 5.69 3.29
CA LEU A 94 16.43 4.76 4.27
C LEU A 94 17.80 5.25 4.78
N PRO A 95 17.80 6.10 5.84
CA PRO A 95 19.02 6.72 6.33
C PRO A 95 20.01 5.73 6.94
N VAL A 96 19.52 4.57 7.39
CA VAL A 96 20.33 3.44 7.88
C VAL A 96 20.04 2.23 7.01
N ARG A 97 21.08 1.62 6.42
CA ARG A 97 20.96 0.43 5.57
C ARG A 97 21.40 -0.81 6.34
N PRO A 98 20.47 -1.55 6.99
CA PRO A 98 20.82 -2.76 7.72
C PRO A 98 21.20 -3.92 6.81
N GLY A 99 20.92 -3.83 5.51
CA GLY A 99 21.09 -4.87 4.52
C GLY A 99 19.80 -5.68 4.36
N LEU A 100 19.24 -6.26 5.42
CA LEU A 100 17.94 -6.95 5.39
C LEU A 100 16.89 -6.29 6.29
N LEU A 101 15.63 -6.30 5.83
CA LEU A 101 14.45 -5.96 6.63
C LEU A 101 13.45 -7.12 6.56
N ASN A 102 13.04 -7.64 7.72
CA ASN A 102 12.01 -8.66 7.85
C ASN A 102 10.71 -8.00 8.32
N PHE A 103 9.63 -8.18 7.59
CA PHE A 103 8.32 -7.59 7.87
C PHE A 103 7.39 -8.67 8.41
N PHE A 104 6.88 -8.44 9.61
CA PHE A 104 5.98 -9.35 10.32
C PHE A 104 4.63 -8.68 10.59
N HIS A 105 3.57 -9.47 10.50
CA HIS A 105 2.21 -9.03 10.75
C HIS A 105 1.33 -10.16 11.28
N GLN A 106 0.42 -9.85 12.19
CA GLN A 106 -0.61 -10.78 12.63
C GLN A 106 -1.70 -10.89 11.56
N TYR A 107 -1.85 -12.07 10.96
CA TYR A 107 -2.93 -12.29 9.99
C TYR A 107 -4.21 -12.66 10.75
N GLU A 108 -5.21 -11.78 10.71
CA GLU A 108 -6.56 -12.09 11.19
C GLU A 108 -7.23 -13.04 10.18
N ALA A 109 -7.51 -14.28 10.60
CA ALA A 109 -8.10 -15.31 9.72
C ALA A 109 -9.57 -15.03 9.37
N ASP A 110 -10.26 -14.25 10.22
CA ASP A 110 -11.65 -13.90 10.01
C ASP A 110 -11.71 -12.57 9.25
N GLY A 111 -12.30 -12.59 8.05
CA GLY A 111 -12.40 -11.47 7.11
C GLY A 111 -13.22 -10.27 7.62
N ALA A 112 -12.87 -9.74 8.79
CA ALA A 112 -13.24 -8.42 9.28
C ALA A 112 -12.69 -7.39 8.30
N GLN A 113 -13.49 -7.15 7.26
CA GLN A 113 -13.35 -6.07 6.31
C GLN A 113 -13.46 -4.77 7.09
N GLY A 114 -12.32 -4.18 7.44
CA GLY A 114 -12.29 -2.79 7.84
C GLY A 114 -11.50 -2.51 9.11
N HIS A 115 -10.29 -2.01 8.86
CA HIS A 115 -9.76 -0.79 9.45
C HIS A 115 -8.85 -0.92 10.68
N SER A 116 -7.63 -0.45 10.45
CA SER A 116 -6.48 -0.33 11.35
C SER A 116 -5.74 -1.64 11.60
N ILE A 117 -4.64 -1.83 10.86
CA ILE A 117 -3.53 -2.65 11.34
C ILE A 117 -3.10 -2.02 12.66
N ALA A 118 -3.33 -2.70 13.79
CA ALA A 118 -2.78 -2.26 15.06
C ALA A 118 -1.26 -2.15 14.89
N PRO A 119 -0.64 -0.97 15.11
CA PRO A 119 0.83 -0.85 15.03
C PRO A 119 1.55 -1.90 15.88
N GLU A 120 0.91 -2.33 16.96
CA GLU A 120 1.37 -3.35 17.89
C GLU A 120 1.39 -4.76 17.28
N ALA A 121 0.57 -5.03 16.26
CA ALA A 121 0.49 -6.29 15.49
C ALA A 121 1.44 -6.32 14.27
N CYS A 122 2.29 -5.29 14.12
CA CYS A 122 3.28 -5.15 13.05
C CYS A 122 4.69 -5.04 13.64
N ARG A 123 5.66 -5.79 13.10
CA ARG A 123 7.08 -5.62 13.46
C ARG A 123 7.96 -5.61 12.24
N VAL A 124 8.94 -4.71 12.24
CA VAL A 124 10.02 -4.69 11.25
C VAL A 124 11.32 -4.96 11.99
N ILE A 125 12.00 -6.05 11.64
CA ILE A 125 13.25 -6.45 12.28
C ILE A 125 14.40 -6.36 11.26
N PRO A 126 15.36 -5.45 11.46
CA PRO A 126 16.55 -5.39 10.62
C PRO A 126 17.50 -6.55 10.93
N ALA A 127 18.23 -7.03 9.93
CA ALA A 127 19.29 -8.01 10.11
C ALA A 127 20.45 -7.75 9.15
N ARG A 128 21.69 -8.00 9.60
CA ARG A 128 22.85 -7.93 8.71
C ARG A 128 22.95 -9.19 7.83
N PRO A 129 23.05 -9.07 6.49
CA PRO A 129 23.11 -10.23 5.59
C PRO A 129 24.18 -11.25 5.96
N ARG A 130 25.34 -10.79 6.45
CA ARG A 130 26.47 -11.66 6.82
C ARG A 130 26.28 -12.42 8.14
N ARG A 131 25.34 -11.99 8.97
CA ARG A 131 25.04 -12.61 10.28
C ARG A 131 23.69 -13.30 10.28
N ALA A 132 22.80 -12.95 9.35
CA ALA A 132 21.45 -13.47 9.34
C ALA A 132 21.43 -14.97 9.07
N GLU A 133 20.63 -15.68 9.85
CA GLU A 133 20.37 -17.10 9.73
C GLU A 133 18.93 -17.31 9.25
N VAL A 134 18.71 -18.45 8.60
CA VAL A 134 17.37 -18.87 8.18
C VAL A 134 16.62 -19.36 9.41
N VAL A 135 15.60 -18.62 9.83
CA VAL A 135 14.76 -18.98 10.98
C VAL A 135 13.38 -19.41 10.47
N PRO A 136 12.99 -20.69 10.61
CA PRO A 136 11.66 -21.14 10.23
C PRO A 136 10.61 -20.50 11.13
N ALA A 137 9.40 -20.32 10.59
CA ALA A 137 8.27 -19.84 11.39
C ALA A 137 7.93 -20.85 12.50
N PRO A 138 7.58 -20.38 13.72
CA PRO A 138 6.98 -21.22 14.74
C PRO A 138 5.72 -21.92 14.23
N ALA A 139 5.33 -23.04 14.85
CA ALA A 139 4.21 -23.86 14.38
C ALA A 139 2.86 -23.12 14.41
N GLU A 140 2.74 -22.15 15.31
CA GLU A 140 1.56 -21.30 15.51
C GLU A 140 1.46 -20.17 14.48
N ALA A 141 2.58 -19.82 13.83
CA ALA A 141 2.60 -18.82 12.78
C ALA A 141 2.27 -19.44 11.41
N THR A 142 1.50 -18.72 10.61
CA THR A 142 1.23 -19.08 9.22
C THR A 142 2.50 -18.89 8.37
N ALA A 143 3.01 -19.99 7.82
CA ALA A 143 4.12 -19.98 6.89
C ALA A 143 3.64 -19.87 5.43
N PHE A 144 3.94 -18.74 4.78
CA PHE A 144 3.65 -18.54 3.36
C PHE A 144 4.78 -19.11 2.50
N ALA A 145 4.45 -19.68 1.34
CA ALA A 145 5.46 -20.13 0.38
C ALA A 145 6.30 -18.94 -0.11
N PRO A 146 7.63 -19.08 -0.24
CA PRO A 146 8.48 -17.98 -0.68
C PRO A 146 8.21 -17.61 -2.14
N VAL A 147 8.01 -16.31 -2.39
CA VAL A 147 7.91 -15.75 -3.75
C VAL A 147 9.06 -14.75 -3.93
N PRO A 148 10.15 -15.12 -4.64
CA PRO A 148 11.25 -14.22 -4.92
C PRO A 148 10.77 -12.98 -5.68
N LEU A 149 11.33 -11.82 -5.36
CA LEU A 149 10.92 -10.55 -5.93
C LEU A 149 11.95 -10.03 -6.93
N HIS A 150 11.49 -9.26 -7.89
CA HIS A 150 12.24 -8.53 -8.89
C HIS A 150 11.78 -7.07 -8.91
N THR A 151 12.66 -6.15 -9.29
CA THR A 151 12.33 -4.74 -9.44
C THR A 151 12.99 -4.09 -10.66
N ARG A 152 12.40 -2.99 -11.12
CA ARG A 152 12.93 -2.12 -12.18
C ARG A 152 12.50 -0.68 -11.94
N PRO A 153 13.27 0.34 -12.38
CA PRO A 153 12.84 1.73 -12.25
C PRO A 153 11.52 1.98 -13.00
N VAL A 154 10.60 2.72 -12.38
CA VAL A 154 9.39 3.24 -13.01
C VAL A 154 9.16 4.69 -12.58
N VAL A 155 8.43 5.43 -13.41
CA VAL A 155 7.90 6.74 -13.04
C VAL A 155 6.40 6.57 -12.83
N SER A 156 5.96 6.55 -11.58
CA SER A 156 4.55 6.43 -11.22
C SER A 156 3.85 7.77 -11.46
N GLY A 157 2.77 7.75 -12.23
CA GLY A 157 1.86 8.88 -12.42
C GLY A 157 0.52 8.62 -11.73
N PRO A 158 -0.26 9.67 -11.45
CA PRO A 158 -1.62 9.50 -10.91
C PRO A 158 -2.50 8.71 -11.88
N GLN A 159 -2.99 7.56 -11.44
CA GLN A 159 -4.08 6.86 -12.12
C GLN A 159 -5.36 7.69 -11.95
N VAL A 160 -6.04 8.02 -13.05
CA VAL A 160 -7.43 8.48 -12.97
C VAL A 160 -8.25 7.23 -12.77
N LEU A 161 -8.70 6.95 -11.55
CA LEU A 161 -9.84 6.07 -11.36
C LEU A 161 -11.07 6.82 -11.87
N GLY A 162 -11.32 6.71 -13.18
CA GLY A 162 -12.64 6.98 -13.72
C GLY A 162 -13.52 5.81 -13.30
N TYR A 163 -14.19 5.94 -12.15
CA TYR A 163 -15.44 5.19 -11.97
C TYR A 163 -16.46 5.88 -12.87
N ASP A 164 -16.61 5.40 -14.10
CA ASP A 164 -17.86 5.61 -14.83
C ASP A 164 -18.91 4.79 -14.06
N CYS A 165 -19.57 5.44 -13.11
CA CYS A 165 -20.83 4.94 -12.60
C CYS A 165 -21.84 5.14 -13.72
N ASP A 166 -22.10 4.09 -14.50
CA ASP A 166 -23.24 4.07 -15.41
C ASP A 166 -24.52 4.16 -14.56
N PRO A 167 -25.39 5.17 -14.77
CA PRO A 167 -26.68 5.20 -14.08
C PRO A 167 -27.60 4.13 -14.71
N ALA A 168 -28.16 3.29 -13.85
CA ALA A 168 -29.17 2.28 -14.18
C ALA A 168 -30.47 2.88 -14.73
#